data_AF-A0A449AH94-F1
#
_entry.id   AF-A0A449AH94-F1
#
_cell.length_a   1.000
_cell.length_b   1.000
_cell.length_c   1.000
_cell.angle_alpha   90.00
_cell.angle_beta   90.00
_cell.angle_gamma   90.00
#
_symmetry.space_group_name_H-M   'P 1'
#
loop_
_entity.id
_entity.type
_entity.pdbx_description
1 polymer ?
#
loop_
_entity_poly.entity_id
_entity_poly.type
_entity_poly.pdbx_seq_one_letter_code
_entity_poly.pdbx_strand_id
1 'polypeptide(L)'
;MRHLKTEEWAKIFNAYDDFKNRKISKFEFEQISFSIRQNYWNKESLKWMLRKRKMYNMNIQSKTGKASKKSKGVGRKKRKVLDYTWIDTLKDDEKDAAI
;
A
#
# COMPACT_ATOMS: atom_id res chain seq x y z
N MET A 1 -1.00 9.56 -14.55
CA MET A 1 -1.45 8.34 -13.83
C MET A 1 -2.96 8.43 -13.65
N ARG A 2 -3.71 7.38 -14.02
CA ARG A 2 -5.16 7.32 -13.78
C ARG A 2 -5.44 7.38 -12.28
N HIS A 3 -6.41 8.20 -11.88
CA HIS A 3 -6.88 8.22 -10.50
C HIS A 3 -7.73 6.97 -10.25
N LEU A 4 -7.25 6.09 -9.36
CA LEU A 4 -7.96 4.87 -8.98
C LEU A 4 -9.13 5.17 -8.04
N LYS A 5 -10.27 4.55 -8.30
CA LYS A 5 -11.45 4.58 -7.42
C LYS A 5 -11.20 3.82 -6.12
N THR A 6 -12.01 4.06 -5.10
CA THR A 6 -11.88 3.37 -3.80
C THR A 6 -12.02 1.85 -3.92
N GLU A 7 -12.93 1.36 -4.76
CA GLU A 7 -13.11 -0.07 -5.03
C GLU A 7 -11.89 -0.71 -5.70
N GLU A 8 -11.29 -0.01 -6.66
CA GLU A 8 -10.06 -0.43 -7.34
C GLU A 8 -8.90 -0.52 -6.34
N TRP A 9 -8.79 0.46 -5.43
CA TRP A 9 -7.82 0.41 -4.33
C TRP A 9 -8.07 -0.78 -3.39
N ALA A 10 -9.32 -1.04 -3.02
CA ALA A 10 -9.67 -2.17 -2.15
C ALA A 10 -9.25 -3.51 -2.78
N LYS A 11 -9.49 -3.70 -4.08
CA LYS A 11 -9.04 -4.89 -4.82
C LYS A 11 -7.52 -5.04 -4.80
N ILE A 12 -6.78 -3.97 -5.04
CA ILE A 12 -5.30 -3.98 -5.00
C ILE A 12 -4.80 -4.33 -3.59
N PHE A 13 -5.42 -3.79 -2.53
CA PHE A 13 -5.01 -4.08 -1.16
C PHE A 13 -5.30 -5.53 -0.76
N ASN A 14 -6.45 -6.08 -1.15
CA ASN A 14 -6.78 -7.48 -0.89
C ASN A 14 -5.79 -8.42 -1.60
N ALA A 15 -5.51 -8.17 -2.88
CA ALA A 15 -4.51 -8.95 -3.62
C ALA A 15 -3.12 -8.86 -2.97
N TYR A 16 -2.74 -7.68 -2.49
CA TYR A 16 -1.48 -7.51 -1.76
C TYR A 16 -1.44 -8.30 -0.44
N ASP A 17 -2.55 -8.36 0.28
CA ASP A 17 -2.67 -9.17 1.50
C ASP A 17 -2.63 -10.66 1.20
N ASP A 18 -3.28 -11.12 0.13
CA ASP A 18 -3.19 -12.51 -0.32
C ASP A 18 -1.76 -12.89 -0.73
N PHE A 19 -1.04 -11.97 -1.38
CA PHE A 19 0.38 -12.15 -1.68
C PHE A 19 1.23 -12.26 -0.41
N LYS A 20 1.01 -11.36 0.57
CA LYS A 20 1.72 -11.40 1.85
C LYS A 20 1.43 -12.67 2.65
N ASN A 21 0.22 -13.19 2.56
CA ASN A 21 -0.20 -14.44 3.18
C ASN A 21 0.21 -15.68 2.38
N ARG A 22 1.00 -15.51 1.30
CA ARG A 22 1.45 -16.58 0.39
C ARG A 22 0.31 -17.39 -0.24
N LYS A 23 -0.89 -16.80 -0.34
CA LYS A 23 -2.04 -17.41 -1.02
C LYS A 23 -1.94 -17.27 -2.53
N ILE A 24 -1.34 -16.17 -2.99
CA ILE A 24 -1.03 -15.90 -4.40
C ILE A 24 0.44 -15.58 -4.55
N SER A 25 0.97 -15.83 -5.75
CA SER A 25 2.34 -15.51 -6.13
C SER A 25 2.56 -14.01 -6.40
N LYS A 26 3.84 -13.59 -6.46
CA LYS A 26 4.22 -12.22 -6.87
C LYS A 26 3.64 -11.88 -8.25
N PHE A 27 3.73 -12.84 -9.17
CA PHE A 27 3.26 -12.69 -10.54
C PHE A 27 1.74 -12.48 -10.62
N GLU A 28 0.95 -13.27 -9.89
CA GLU A 28 -0.51 -13.11 -9.84
C GLU A 28 -0.91 -11.75 -9.27
N PHE A 29 -0.24 -11.29 -8.21
CA PHE A 29 -0.45 -9.95 -7.66
C PHE A 29 -0.16 -8.86 -8.70
N GLU A 30 0.97 -8.98 -9.43
CA GLU A 30 1.34 -8.03 -10.48
C GLU A 30 0.32 -8.01 -11.62
N GLN A 31 -0.18 -9.17 -12.06
CA GLN A 31 -1.23 -9.24 -13.08
C GLN A 31 -2.54 -8.58 -12.63
N ILE A 32 -3.02 -8.91 -11.42
CA ILE A 32 -4.26 -8.33 -10.87
C ILE A 32 -4.13 -6.81 -10.78
N SER A 33 -3.03 -6.33 -10.21
CA SER A 33 -2.81 -4.89 -10.03
C SER A 33 -2.55 -4.16 -11.36
N PHE A 34 -1.88 -4.81 -12.33
CA PHE A 34 -1.70 -4.29 -13.68
C PHE A 34 -3.02 -4.15 -14.41
N SER A 35 -3.95 -5.11 -14.29
CA SER A 35 -5.27 -5.02 -14.92
C SER A 35 -6.07 -3.78 -14.45
N ILE A 36 -5.88 -3.37 -13.20
CA ILE A 36 -6.57 -2.24 -12.58
C ILE A 36 -5.87 -0.91 -12.87
N ARG A 37 -4.56 -0.86 -12.63
CA ARG A 37 -3.75 0.37 -12.72
C ARG A 37 -3.19 0.64 -14.11
N GLN A 38 -3.13 -0.39 -14.97
CA GLN A 38 -2.48 -0.42 -16.28
C GLN A 38 -1.01 0.01 -16.22
N ASN A 39 -0.33 -0.29 -15.10
CA ASN A 39 1.07 0.06 -14.89
C ASN A 39 1.72 -0.83 -13.83
N TYR A 40 2.97 -1.21 -14.07
CA TYR A 40 3.79 -2.03 -13.17
C TYR A 40 4.18 -1.28 -11.91
N TRP A 41 4.43 -2.05 -10.84
CA TRP A 41 4.95 -1.51 -9.60
C TRP A 41 6.45 -1.30 -9.71
N ASN A 42 6.88 -0.09 -9.44
CA ASN A 42 8.25 0.20 -9.04
C ASN A 42 8.31 0.39 -7.52
N LYS A 43 9.53 0.42 -6.99
CA LYS A 43 9.79 0.58 -5.55
C LYS A 43 9.04 1.76 -4.92
N GLU A 44 9.02 2.90 -5.60
CA GLU A 44 8.38 4.13 -5.10
C GLU A 44 6.85 4.04 -5.11
N SER A 45 6.26 3.53 -6.19
CA SER A 45 4.82 3.35 -6.31
C SER A 45 4.31 2.29 -5.32
N LEU A 46 5.10 1.26 -5.02
CA LEU A 46 4.79 0.29 -3.97
C LEU A 46 4.77 0.96 -2.59
N LYS A 47 5.80 1.76 -2.26
CA LYS A 47 5.85 2.57 -1.02
C LYS A 47 4.65 3.53 -0.94
N TRP A 48 4.26 4.14 -2.05
CA TRP A 48 3.09 5.04 -2.12
C TRP A 48 1.76 4.30 -1.92
N MET A 49 1.61 3.12 -2.53
CA MET A 49 0.44 2.24 -2.35
C MET A 49 0.27 1.82 -0.88
N LEU A 50 1.35 1.49 -0.18
CA LEU A 50 1.29 1.16 1.25
C LEU A 50 0.91 2.37 2.12
N ARG A 51 1.37 3.58 1.77
CA ARG A 51 0.91 4.83 2.42
C ARG A 51 -0.59 5.05 2.18
N LYS A 52 -1.07 4.82 0.95
CA LYS A 52 -2.50 4.92 0.60
C LYS A 52 -3.33 3.89 1.36
N ARG A 53 -2.89 2.64 1.45
CA ARG A 53 -3.54 1.59 2.24
C ARG A 53 -3.78 2.03 3.68
N LYS A 54 -2.76 2.63 4.31
CA LYS A 54 -2.90 3.15 5.69
C LYS A 54 -3.96 4.25 5.79
N MET A 55 -4.07 5.14 4.80
CA MET A 55 -5.12 6.17 4.78
C MET A 55 -6.51 5.56 4.66
N TYR A 56 -6.71 4.61 3.74
CA TYR A 56 -8.00 3.95 3.56
C TYR A 56 -8.39 3.08 4.77
N ASN A 57 -7.43 2.38 5.38
CA ASN A 57 -7.66 1.60 6.60
C ASN A 57 -8.05 2.50 7.79
N MET A 58 -7.44 3.68 7.92
CA MET A 58 -7.83 4.68 8.93
C MET A 58 -9.23 5.25 8.69
N ASN A 59 -9.65 5.36 7.43
CA ASN A 59 -10.99 5.83 7.05
C ASN A 59 -12.09 4.78 7.31
N ILE A 60 -11.76 3.49 7.27
CA ILE A 60 -12.69 2.40 7.58
C ILE A 60 -12.89 2.25 9.10
N GLN A 61 -11.82 2.43 9.90
CA GLN A 61 -11.91 2.46 11.36
C GLN A 61 -12.47 3.77 11.94
N SER A 62 -12.60 4.85 11.17
CA SER A 62 -13.18 6.12 11.65
C SER A 62 -14.71 6.11 11.59
N LYS A 63 -15.34 5.17 12.31
CA LYS A 63 -16.66 5.40 12.90
C LYS A 63 -16.50 5.19 14.40
N THR A 64 -16.98 6.16 15.20
CA THR A 64 -16.94 6.25 16.68
C THR A 64 -15.64 6.88 17.23
N GLY A 65 -15.61 7.98 17.96
CA GLY A 65 -16.67 8.78 18.57
C GLY A 65 -16.15 10.18 18.94
N LYS A 66 -17.07 11.01 19.43
CA LYS A 66 -16.95 12.43 19.84
C LYS A 66 -15.52 12.91 20.12
N ALA A 67 -15.11 13.97 19.42
CA ALA A 67 -13.88 14.70 19.73
C ALA A 67 -13.91 15.13 21.21
N SER A 68 -13.08 14.51 22.06
CA SER A 68 -12.87 15.02 23.40
C SER A 68 -12.12 16.34 23.31
N LYS A 69 -12.64 17.33 24.04
CA LYS A 69 -12.16 18.71 24.11
C LYS A 69 -10.63 18.71 24.31
N LYS A 70 -9.93 19.37 23.38
CA LYS A 70 -8.46 19.44 23.30
C LYS A 70 -7.87 20.02 24.59
N SER A 71 -7.27 19.19 25.45
CA SER A 71 -6.39 19.66 26.53
C SER A 71 -5.01 19.98 25.94
N LYS A 72 -4.46 21.15 26.30
CA LYS A 72 -3.09 21.55 25.96
C LYS A 72 -2.13 20.63 26.73
N GLY A 73 -1.46 19.69 26.06
CA GLY A 73 -0.42 18.93 26.71
C GLY A 73 0.09 17.73 25.92
N VAL A 74 1.43 17.67 25.84
CA VAL A 74 2.25 16.48 25.61
C VAL A 74 2.43 16.03 24.16
N GLY A 75 3.59 16.43 23.59
CA GLY A 75 4.49 15.61 22.78
C GLY A 75 3.93 14.94 21.51
N ARG A 76 4.48 15.30 20.35
CA ARG A 76 4.31 14.54 19.10
C ARG A 76 4.64 13.05 19.34
N LYS A 77 3.63 12.18 19.35
CA LYS A 77 3.86 10.71 19.27
C LYS A 77 4.68 10.43 18.02
N LYS A 78 5.92 9.94 18.20
CA LYS A 78 6.75 9.43 17.09
C LYS A 78 5.93 8.37 16.36
N ARG A 79 5.66 8.61 15.07
CA ARG A 79 5.02 7.62 14.18
C ARG A 79 5.87 6.36 14.22
N LYS A 80 5.26 5.20 14.52
CA LYS A 80 5.89 3.90 14.26
C LYS A 80 6.32 3.88 12.79
N VAL A 81 7.63 3.85 12.57
CA VAL A 81 8.23 3.71 11.24
C VAL A 81 7.84 2.31 10.78
N LEU A 82 7.07 2.24 9.69
CA LEU A 82 6.81 0.97 9.03
C LEU A 82 8.13 0.52 8.42
N ASP A 83 8.57 -0.67 8.81
CA ASP A 83 9.79 -1.25 8.30
C ASP A 83 9.53 -1.78 6.88
N TYR A 84 9.89 -0.95 5.91
CA TYR A 84 9.79 -1.27 4.48
C TYR A 84 11.11 -1.87 3.95
N THR A 85 12.02 -2.31 4.82
CA THR A 85 13.31 -2.91 4.42
C THR A 85 13.14 -4.07 3.45
N TRP A 86 12.04 -4.84 3.54
CA TRP A 86 11.73 -5.91 2.58
C TRP A 86 11.49 -5.39 1.14
N ILE A 87 11.07 -4.13 0.97
CA ILE A 87 10.97 -3.46 -0.35
C ILE A 87 12.36 -3.08 -0.84
N ASP A 88 13.29 -2.79 0.08
CA ASP A 88 14.68 -2.52 -0.29
C ASP A 88 15.43 -3.80 -0.69
N THR A 89 14.95 -4.98 -0.29
CA THR A 89 15.43 -6.29 -0.78
C THR A 89 14.77 -6.76 -2.08
N LEU A 90 13.74 -6.07 -2.58
CA LEU A 90 13.25 -6.31 -3.94
C LEU A 90 14.34 -5.76 -4.88
N LYS A 91 15.17 -6.65 -5.42
CA LYS A 91 16.03 -6.31 -6.55
C LYS A 91 15.12 -5.74 -7.63
N ASP A 92 15.50 -4.60 -8.18
CA ASP A 92 14.98 -4.19 -9.48
C ASP A 92 15.37 -5.34 -10.40
N ASP A 93 14.39 -6.12 -10.84
CA ASP A 93 14.61 -7.09 -11.92
C ASP A 93 14.95 -6.21 -13.13
N GLU A 94 16.24 -5.92 -13.26
CA GLU A 94 16.86 -5.21 -14.36
C GLU A 94 16.30 -5.85 -15.61
N LYS A 95 15.55 -5.07 -16.38
CA LYS A 95 15.11 -5.51 -17.70
C LYS A 95 16.37 -5.61 -18.56
N ASP A 96 17.07 -6.73 -18.43
CA ASP A 96 17.90 -7.25 -19.51
C ASP A 96 16.92 -7.67 -20.61
N ALA A 97 16.50 -6.67 -21.37
CA ALA A 97 16.06 -6.85 -22.73
C ALA A 97 17.29 -7.38 -23.50
N ALA A 98 17.49 -8.69 -23.44
CA ALA A 98 18.29 -9.40 -24.41
C ALA A 98 17.60 -9.21 -25.78
N ILE A 99 18.19 -8.35 -26.60
CA ILE A 99 17.99 -8.31 -28.05
C ILE A 99 18.63 -9.56 -28.65
#